data_AF-A0A7H8L461-F1
#
_entry.id   AF-A0A7H8L461-F1
#
_cell.length_a   1.000
_cell.length_b   1.000
_cell.length_c   1.000
_cell.angle_alpha   90.00
_cell.angle_beta   90.00
_cell.angle_gamma   90.00
#
_symmetry.space_group_name_H-M   'P 1'
#
loop_
_entity.id
_entity.type
_entity.pdbx_description
1 polymer ?
#
loop_
_entity_poly.entity_id
_entity_poly.type
_entity_poly.pdbx_seq_one_letter_code
_entity_poly.pdbx_strand_id
1 'polypeptide(L)'
;MAGPWEGLPRDFSTELRAEQQSLATEIIREIRSAVPEFSRPLSGQFGAGIQQGVETALAEFTDRVAGLTAPGPRQLRVYRSLGRGELSEGRSLDALQAAFRLGARIAWRRYARVARRRGLAAEQLVTLAEAVFAHIDEVAAASVQGYVDARTDRAGALGRARHRLHDLLLAGADPAELAAAARLADWPLPAQVAAVALDPRPAVRPPGPPRPGCPTRCWPGWTSRSRTCCCPTRPSCSPIRGSRPRCTGAAR
;
A
#
# COMPACT_ATOMS: atom_id res chain seq x y z
N MET A 1 -20.53 -6.59 8.49
CA MET A 1 -20.82 -5.75 9.68
C MET A 1 -21.86 -4.76 9.23
N ALA A 2 -22.98 -4.70 9.94
CA ALA A 2 -24.01 -3.68 9.76
C ALA A 2 -23.35 -2.29 9.76
N GLY A 3 -23.61 -1.47 8.75
CA GLY A 3 -23.09 -0.12 8.70
C GLY A 3 -24.05 0.88 9.34
N PRO A 4 -23.59 2.10 9.65
CA PRO A 4 -24.40 3.16 10.27
C PRO A 4 -25.71 3.47 9.52
N TRP A 5 -25.80 3.17 8.22
CA TRP A 5 -27.00 3.35 7.41
C TRP A 5 -28.23 2.52 7.86
N GLU A 6 -28.08 1.50 8.71
CA GLU A 6 -29.21 0.72 9.25
C GLU A 6 -30.09 1.53 10.21
N GLY A 7 -29.56 2.58 10.84
CA GLY A 7 -30.34 3.46 11.71
C GLY A 7 -31.16 4.52 10.95
N LEU A 8 -31.14 4.51 9.61
CA LEU A 8 -31.85 5.48 8.78
C LEU A 8 -33.18 4.89 8.25
N PRO A 9 -34.25 5.70 8.17
CA PRO A 9 -35.49 5.27 7.51
C PRO A 9 -35.23 4.90 6.04
N ARG A 10 -35.69 3.73 5.60
CA ARG A 10 -35.44 3.25 4.23
C ARG A 10 -36.10 4.14 3.16
N ASP A 11 -37.26 4.71 3.49
CA ASP A 11 -37.99 5.63 2.61
C ASP A 11 -37.23 6.95 2.36
N PHE A 12 -36.27 7.30 3.23
CA PHE A 12 -35.39 8.46 3.03
C PHE A 12 -34.55 8.35 1.75
N SER A 13 -34.26 7.14 1.27
CA SER A 13 -33.52 6.93 0.01
C SER A 13 -34.20 7.57 -1.21
N THR A 14 -35.53 7.69 -1.22
CA THR A 14 -36.28 8.35 -2.31
C THR A 14 -35.93 9.84 -2.41
N GLU A 15 -35.86 10.51 -1.25
CA GLU A 15 -35.47 11.92 -1.16
C GLU A 15 -34.01 12.13 -1.57
N LEU A 16 -33.12 11.23 -1.16
CA LEU A 16 -31.72 11.25 -1.57
C LEU A 16 -31.55 11.07 -3.08
N ARG A 17 -32.34 10.18 -3.69
CA ARG A 17 -32.33 9.93 -5.13
C ARG A 17 -32.77 11.17 -5.92
N ALA A 18 -33.74 11.92 -5.41
CA ALA A 18 -34.19 13.18 -6.03
C ALA A 18 -33.11 14.27 -6.05
N GLU A 19 -32.22 14.30 -5.06
CA GLU A 19 -31.15 15.31 -4.96
C GLU A 19 -29.86 14.89 -5.71
N GLN A 20 -29.75 13.64 -6.15
CA GLN A 20 -28.51 13.04 -6.63
C GLN A 20 -27.87 13.78 -7.81
N GLN A 21 -28.63 14.10 -8.86
CA GLN A 21 -28.09 14.76 -10.06
C GLN A 21 -27.59 16.18 -9.76
N SER A 22 -28.36 16.94 -8.98
CA SER A 22 -28.00 18.31 -8.63
C SER A 22 -26.81 18.33 -7.67
N LEU A 23 -26.74 17.37 -6.73
CA LEU A 23 -25.63 17.20 -5.81
C LEU A 23 -24.35 16.77 -6.52
N ALA A 24 -24.41 15.86 -7.50
CA ALA A 24 -23.25 15.46 -8.29
C ALA A 24 -22.64 16.69 -9.01
N THR A 25 -23.50 17.49 -9.63
CA THR A 25 -23.11 18.74 -10.31
C THR A 25 -22.46 19.73 -9.34
N GLU A 26 -23.04 19.90 -8.15
CA GLU A 26 -22.48 20.76 -7.10
C GLU A 26 -21.10 20.26 -6.64
N ILE A 27 -20.96 18.98 -6.33
CA ILE A 27 -19.69 18.38 -5.88
C ILE A 27 -18.59 18.59 -6.91
N ILE A 28 -18.85 18.29 -8.19
CA ILE A 28 -17.87 18.44 -9.27
C ILE A 28 -17.44 19.90 -9.39
N ARG A 29 -18.40 20.83 -9.38
CA ARG A 29 -18.10 22.27 -9.45
C ARG A 29 -17.20 22.72 -8.30
N GLU A 30 -17.53 22.35 -7.07
CA GLU A 30 -16.75 22.76 -5.89
C GLU A 30 -15.35 22.12 -5.86
N ILE A 31 -15.23 20.84 -6.21
CA ILE A 31 -13.91 20.17 -6.29
C ILE A 31 -13.02 20.87 -7.31
N ARG A 32 -13.54 21.22 -8.49
CA ARG A 32 -12.76 21.93 -9.52
C ARG A 32 -12.28 23.32 -9.07
N SER A 33 -13.08 23.99 -8.26
CA SER A 33 -12.75 25.31 -7.70
C SER A 33 -11.69 25.19 -6.60
N ALA A 34 -11.79 24.18 -5.74
CA ALA A 34 -10.98 24.06 -4.54
C ALA A 34 -9.71 23.22 -4.70
N VAL A 35 -9.63 22.34 -5.70
CA VAL A 35 -8.51 21.41 -5.91
C VAL A 35 -7.86 21.66 -7.27
N PRO A 36 -6.72 22.37 -7.34
CA PRO A 36 -6.08 22.78 -8.60
C PRO A 36 -5.81 21.64 -9.58
N GLU A 37 -5.46 20.46 -9.09
CA GLU A 37 -5.19 19.25 -9.88
C GLU A 37 -6.43 18.77 -10.67
N PHE A 38 -7.63 19.12 -10.20
CA PHE A 38 -8.91 18.80 -10.83
C PHE A 38 -9.49 19.97 -11.65
N SER A 39 -8.80 21.11 -11.73
CA SER A 39 -9.30 22.30 -12.45
C SER A 39 -9.40 22.15 -13.98
N ARG A 40 -8.78 21.09 -14.54
CA ARG A 40 -8.72 20.80 -15.98
C ARG A 40 -10.14 20.80 -16.62
N PRO A 41 -10.23 21.10 -17.94
CA PRO A 41 -11.50 21.00 -18.66
C PRO A 41 -12.14 19.62 -18.49
N LEU A 42 -13.46 19.58 -18.34
CA LEU A 42 -14.24 18.33 -18.26
C LEU A 42 -14.35 17.61 -19.61
N SER A 43 -13.72 18.12 -20.67
CA SER A 43 -13.70 17.48 -21.98
C SER A 43 -12.81 16.23 -21.95
N GLY A 44 -13.31 15.14 -22.52
CA GLY A 44 -12.59 13.88 -22.66
C GLY A 44 -12.76 12.92 -21.49
N GLN A 45 -11.93 11.88 -21.47
CA GLN A 45 -12.04 10.72 -20.57
C GLN A 45 -11.93 11.08 -19.08
N PHE A 46 -11.16 12.11 -18.75
CA PHE A 46 -10.95 12.55 -17.36
C PHE A 46 -12.23 13.13 -16.73
N GLY A 47 -12.89 14.07 -17.41
CA GLY A 47 -14.14 14.66 -16.91
C GLY A 47 -15.26 13.64 -16.80
N ALA A 48 -15.39 12.75 -17.80
CA ALA A 48 -16.34 11.65 -17.78
C ALA A 48 -16.08 10.68 -16.60
N GLY A 49 -14.81 10.37 -16.31
CA GLY A 49 -14.44 9.50 -15.19
C GLY A 49 -14.77 10.10 -13.82
N ILE A 50 -14.54 11.40 -13.63
CA ILE A 50 -14.91 12.09 -12.38
C ILE A 50 -16.42 12.10 -12.21
N GLN A 51 -17.16 12.47 -13.26
CA GLN A 51 -18.61 12.53 -13.20
C GLN A 51 -19.21 11.16 -12.87
N GLN A 52 -18.77 10.13 -13.58
CA GLN A 52 -19.21 8.76 -13.32
C GLN A 52 -18.84 8.31 -11.90
N GLY A 53 -17.66 8.66 -11.39
CA GLY A 53 -17.24 8.31 -10.04
C GLY A 53 -18.11 8.94 -8.95
N VAL A 54 -18.45 10.23 -9.11
CA VAL A 54 -19.33 10.94 -8.16
C VAL A 54 -20.75 10.38 -8.22
N GLU A 55 -21.33 10.22 -9.42
CA GLU A 55 -22.68 9.67 -9.58
C GLU A 55 -22.78 8.25 -9.00
N THR A 56 -21.77 7.42 -9.25
CA THR A 56 -21.68 6.05 -8.70
C THR A 56 -21.66 6.07 -7.17
N ALA A 57 -20.82 6.91 -6.56
CA ALA A 57 -20.74 7.00 -5.09
C ALA A 57 -22.06 7.46 -4.46
N LEU A 58 -22.73 8.47 -5.04
CA LEU A 58 -24.02 8.94 -4.53
C LEU A 58 -25.12 7.87 -4.69
N ALA A 59 -25.11 7.10 -5.78
CA ALA A 59 -26.03 6.00 -6.00
C ALA A 59 -25.82 4.89 -4.98
N GLU A 60 -24.58 4.48 -4.75
CA GLU A 60 -24.23 3.46 -3.76
C GLU A 60 -24.64 3.85 -2.35
N PHE A 61 -24.41 5.11 -1.95
CA PHE A 61 -24.87 5.61 -0.65
C PHE A 61 -26.40 5.51 -0.52
N THR A 62 -27.12 5.95 -1.55
CA THR A 62 -28.60 5.91 -1.59
C THR A 62 -29.12 4.48 -1.49
N ASP A 63 -28.48 3.54 -2.20
CA ASP A 63 -28.85 2.12 -2.19
C ASP A 63 -28.61 1.49 -0.80
N ARG A 64 -27.54 1.86 -0.10
CA ARG A 64 -27.30 1.43 1.29
C ARG A 64 -28.37 1.96 2.25
N VAL A 65 -28.83 3.20 2.08
CA VAL A 65 -29.94 3.76 2.87
C VAL A 65 -31.27 3.06 2.59
N ALA A 66 -31.51 2.63 1.34
CA ALA A 66 -32.65 1.74 1.03
C ALA A 66 -32.50 0.34 1.68
N GLY A 67 -31.32 0.05 2.23
CA GLY A 67 -30.89 -1.21 2.80
C GLY A 67 -30.76 -2.31 1.75
N LEU A 68 -30.35 -1.92 0.55
CA LEU A 68 -29.75 -2.82 -0.42
C LEU A 68 -28.34 -3.18 0.05
N THR A 69 -27.93 -4.41 -0.25
CA THR A 69 -26.64 -4.95 0.20
C THR A 69 -25.48 -4.06 -0.27
N ALA A 70 -24.49 -3.87 0.61
CA ALA A 70 -23.29 -3.11 0.29
C ALA A 70 -22.64 -3.63 -1.00
N PRO A 71 -22.07 -2.72 -1.81
CA PRO A 71 -21.46 -3.11 -3.07
C PRO A 71 -20.37 -4.18 -2.89
N GLY A 72 -20.43 -5.23 -3.70
CA GLY A 72 -19.45 -6.31 -3.65
C GLY A 72 -18.04 -5.89 -4.12
N PRO A 73 -17.06 -6.82 -4.09
CA PRO A 73 -15.67 -6.57 -4.51
C PRO A 73 -15.51 -5.96 -5.90
N ARG A 74 -16.49 -6.17 -6.79
CA ARG A 74 -16.56 -5.63 -8.15
C ARG A 74 -16.71 -4.10 -8.17
N GLN A 75 -17.39 -3.52 -7.20
CA GLN A 75 -17.65 -2.08 -7.15
C GLN A 75 -16.44 -1.31 -6.63
N LEU A 76 -15.75 -1.86 -5.63
CA LEU A 76 -14.47 -1.33 -5.13
C LEU A 76 -13.40 -1.23 -6.23
N ARG A 77 -13.56 -1.93 -7.37
CA ARG A 77 -12.66 -1.79 -8.52
C ARG A 77 -12.68 -0.39 -9.13
N VAL A 78 -13.83 0.29 -9.14
CA VAL A 78 -13.93 1.68 -9.64
C VAL A 78 -13.06 2.59 -8.78
N TYR A 79 -13.16 2.48 -7.46
CA TYR A 79 -12.37 3.29 -6.53
C TYR A 79 -10.88 2.93 -6.56
N ARG A 80 -10.54 1.64 -6.68
CA ARG A 80 -9.15 1.22 -6.92
C ARG A 80 -8.61 1.78 -8.23
N SER A 81 -9.42 1.80 -9.30
CA SER A 81 -8.99 2.37 -10.58
C SER A 81 -8.74 3.88 -10.52
N LEU A 82 -9.48 4.62 -9.69
CA LEU A 82 -9.18 6.04 -9.43
C LEU A 82 -7.78 6.20 -8.84
N GLY A 83 -7.45 5.42 -7.80
CA GLY A 83 -6.11 5.43 -7.20
C GLY A 83 -4.99 5.02 -8.16
N ARG A 84 -5.23 3.98 -8.99
CA ARG A 84 -4.29 3.61 -10.07
C ARG A 84 -4.12 4.75 -11.08
N GLY A 85 -5.21 5.43 -11.43
CA GLY A 85 -5.27 6.55 -12.36
C GLY A 85 -4.41 7.73 -11.91
N GLU A 86 -4.45 8.09 -10.63
CA GLU A 86 -3.60 9.14 -10.06
C GLU A 86 -2.11 8.84 -10.26
N LEU A 87 -1.67 7.61 -9.99
CA LEU A 87 -0.29 7.22 -10.21
C LEU A 87 0.09 7.25 -11.70
N SER A 88 -0.78 6.78 -12.60
CA SER A 88 -0.51 6.82 -14.05
C SER A 88 -0.36 8.24 -14.58
N GLU A 89 -1.08 9.18 -13.98
CA GLU A 89 -1.04 10.60 -14.33
C GLU A 89 0.06 11.39 -13.60
N GLY A 90 0.85 10.72 -12.75
CA GLY A 90 1.90 11.36 -11.96
C GLY A 90 1.37 12.29 -10.86
N ARG A 91 0.10 12.16 -10.47
CA ARG A 91 -0.55 12.99 -9.45
C ARG A 91 -0.36 12.42 -8.04
N SER A 92 -0.42 13.33 -7.06
CA SER A 92 -0.42 12.95 -5.65
C SER A 92 -1.77 12.36 -5.26
N LEU A 93 -1.73 11.33 -4.41
CA LEU A 93 -2.91 10.81 -3.75
C LEU A 93 -3.58 11.86 -2.84
N ASP A 94 -2.83 12.86 -2.35
CA ASP A 94 -3.34 13.92 -1.47
C ASP A 94 -4.44 14.75 -2.13
N ALA A 95 -4.31 15.03 -3.43
CA ALA A 95 -5.32 15.78 -4.19
C ALA A 95 -6.64 15.00 -4.26
N LEU A 96 -6.55 13.68 -4.53
CA LEU A 96 -7.71 12.80 -4.53
C LEU A 96 -8.37 12.70 -3.14
N GLN A 97 -7.56 12.60 -2.08
CA GLN A 97 -8.06 12.59 -0.70
C GLN A 97 -8.72 13.92 -0.30
N ALA A 98 -8.17 15.05 -0.74
CA ALA A 98 -8.77 16.36 -0.53
C ALA A 98 -10.13 16.48 -1.22
N ALA A 99 -10.24 15.98 -2.47
CA ALA A 99 -11.49 15.94 -3.21
C ALA A 99 -12.56 15.09 -2.49
N PHE A 100 -12.20 13.92 -1.95
CA PHE A 100 -13.12 13.09 -1.17
C PHE A 100 -13.62 13.80 0.09
N ARG A 101 -12.74 14.42 0.88
CA ARG A 101 -13.13 15.16 2.09
C ARG A 101 -14.08 16.32 1.75
N LEU A 102 -13.83 17.03 0.65
CA LEU A 102 -14.70 18.11 0.21
C LEU A 102 -16.06 17.58 -0.27
N GLY A 103 -16.07 16.55 -1.10
CA GLY A 103 -17.29 15.90 -1.59
C GLY A 103 -18.18 15.40 -0.45
N ALA A 104 -17.59 14.73 0.55
CA ALA A 104 -18.32 14.28 1.74
C ALA A 104 -18.93 15.43 2.55
N ARG A 105 -18.19 16.54 2.74
CA ARG A 105 -18.74 17.74 3.42
C ARG A 105 -19.91 18.37 2.67
N ILE A 106 -19.87 18.36 1.33
CA ILE A 106 -20.97 18.87 0.50
C ILE A 106 -22.17 17.94 0.59
N ALA A 107 -21.96 16.64 0.41
CA ALA A 107 -23.00 15.61 0.53
C ALA A 107 -23.68 15.64 1.90
N TRP A 108 -22.90 15.67 2.98
CA TRP A 108 -23.41 15.80 4.35
C TRP A 108 -24.31 17.03 4.51
N ARG A 109 -23.85 18.23 4.12
CA ARG A 109 -24.64 19.47 4.24
C ARG A 109 -25.95 19.39 3.43
N ARG A 110 -25.91 18.78 2.25
CA ARG A 110 -27.10 18.57 1.41
C ARG A 110 -28.07 17.63 2.10
N TYR A 111 -27.61 16.44 2.50
CA TYR A 111 -28.45 15.42 3.11
C TYR A 111 -29.01 15.85 4.45
N ALA A 112 -28.24 16.56 5.29
CA ALA A 112 -28.75 17.13 6.53
C ALA A 112 -29.90 18.12 6.30
N ARG A 113 -29.85 18.91 5.22
CA ARG A 113 -30.95 19.82 4.85
C ARG A 113 -32.20 19.04 4.44
N VAL A 114 -32.04 17.99 3.64
CA VAL A 114 -33.14 17.11 3.21
C VAL A 114 -33.77 16.40 4.41
N ALA A 115 -32.93 15.81 5.26
CA ALA A 115 -33.34 15.12 6.49
C ALA A 115 -34.15 16.04 7.42
N ARG A 116 -33.68 17.28 7.62
CA ARG A 116 -34.42 18.28 8.41
C ARG A 116 -35.78 18.65 7.81
N ARG A 117 -35.87 18.81 6.48
CA ARG A 117 -37.18 19.07 5.82
C ARG A 117 -38.14 17.90 5.97
N ARG A 118 -37.62 16.68 5.98
CA ARG A 118 -38.39 15.45 6.19
C ARG A 118 -38.76 15.19 7.65
N GLY A 119 -38.20 15.97 8.60
CA GLY A 119 -38.48 15.84 10.02
C GLY A 119 -37.73 14.71 10.72
N LEU A 120 -36.56 14.30 10.21
CA LEU A 120 -35.71 13.33 10.89
C LEU A 120 -35.26 13.85 12.26
N ALA A 121 -35.22 12.96 13.25
CA ALA A 121 -34.78 13.25 14.61
C ALA A 121 -33.27 13.58 14.67
N ALA A 122 -32.84 14.20 15.77
CA ALA A 122 -31.45 14.59 15.96
C ALA A 122 -30.50 13.38 15.92
N GLU A 123 -30.93 12.27 16.52
CA GLU A 123 -30.19 11.00 16.53
C GLU A 123 -30.01 10.46 15.11
N GLN A 124 -31.03 10.58 14.26
CA GLN A 124 -30.95 10.16 12.85
C GLN A 124 -30.04 11.07 12.03
N LEU A 125 -29.91 12.36 12.38
CA LEU A 125 -28.91 13.24 11.77
C LEU A 125 -27.49 12.82 12.15
N VAL A 126 -27.26 12.41 13.39
CA VAL A 126 -25.95 11.87 13.83
C VAL A 126 -25.63 10.60 13.04
N THR A 127 -26.57 9.66 12.98
CA THR A 127 -26.45 8.43 12.17
C THR A 127 -26.17 8.74 10.69
N LEU A 128 -26.83 9.75 10.12
CA LEU A 128 -26.62 10.18 8.74
C LEU A 128 -25.20 10.72 8.53
N ALA A 129 -24.65 11.47 9.49
CA ALA A 129 -23.27 11.97 9.43
C ALA A 129 -22.28 10.82 9.45
N GLU A 130 -22.45 9.89 10.39
CA GLU A 130 -21.62 8.68 10.50
C GLU A 130 -21.68 7.84 9.22
N ALA A 131 -22.87 7.72 8.62
CA ALA A 131 -23.03 7.00 7.35
C ALA A 131 -22.29 7.65 6.19
N VAL A 132 -22.34 8.99 6.07
CA VAL A 132 -21.59 9.71 5.03
C VAL A 132 -20.08 9.51 5.22
N PHE A 133 -19.59 9.62 6.46
CA PHE A 133 -18.17 9.45 6.76
C PHE A 133 -17.68 8.02 6.55
N ALA A 134 -18.41 7.02 7.05
CA ALA A 134 -18.08 5.63 6.82
C ALA A 134 -18.03 5.29 5.33
N HIS A 135 -19.00 5.79 4.53
CA HIS A 135 -19.00 5.55 3.10
C HIS A 135 -17.81 6.19 2.38
N ILE A 136 -17.49 7.46 2.66
CA ILE A 136 -16.36 8.12 2.00
C ILE A 136 -15.02 7.51 2.44
N ASP A 137 -14.89 7.04 3.68
CA ASP A 137 -13.69 6.40 4.18
C ASP A 137 -13.43 5.06 3.45
N GLU A 138 -14.48 4.29 3.17
CA GLU A 138 -14.37 3.07 2.34
C GLU A 138 -13.91 3.39 0.91
N VAL A 139 -14.49 4.42 0.29
CA VAL A 139 -14.09 4.89 -1.04
C VAL A 139 -12.63 5.31 -1.05
N ALA A 140 -12.24 6.14 -0.08
CA ALA A 140 -10.89 6.65 0.07
C ALA A 140 -9.87 5.51 0.30
N ALA A 141 -10.19 4.55 1.18
CA ALA A 141 -9.34 3.40 1.46
C ALA A 141 -9.14 2.51 0.23
N ALA A 142 -10.21 2.27 -0.54
CA ALA A 142 -10.12 1.51 -1.78
C ALA A 142 -9.24 2.21 -2.83
N SER A 143 -9.31 3.53 -2.94
CA SER A 143 -8.42 4.30 -3.81
C SER A 143 -6.97 4.30 -3.33
N VAL A 144 -6.71 4.39 -2.02
CA VAL A 144 -5.35 4.24 -1.46
C VAL A 144 -4.78 2.88 -1.83
N GLN A 145 -5.56 1.81 -1.65
CA GLN A 145 -5.12 0.46 -2.02
C GLN A 145 -4.78 0.37 -3.51
N GLY A 146 -5.62 0.92 -4.39
CA GLY A 146 -5.36 0.94 -5.83
C GLY A 146 -4.06 1.67 -6.18
N TYR A 147 -3.78 2.81 -5.53
CA TYR A 147 -2.53 3.56 -5.71
C TYR A 147 -1.31 2.75 -5.26
N VAL A 148 -1.37 2.14 -4.08
CA VAL A 148 -0.29 1.29 -3.52
C VAL A 148 -0.04 0.07 -4.40
N ASP A 149 -1.11 -0.59 -4.88
CA ASP A 149 -1.01 -1.72 -5.80
C ASP A 149 -0.30 -1.30 -7.09
N ALA A 150 -0.74 -0.21 -7.73
CA ALA A 150 -0.09 0.27 -8.96
C ALA A 150 1.37 0.70 -8.75
N ARG A 151 1.69 1.27 -7.57
CA ARG A 151 3.07 1.63 -7.23
C ARG A 151 3.93 0.37 -7.08
N THR A 152 3.39 -0.67 -6.46
CA THR A 152 4.05 -1.97 -6.31
C THR A 152 4.22 -2.66 -7.66
N ASP A 153 3.19 -2.64 -8.51
CA ASP A 153 3.22 -3.20 -9.86
C ASP A 153 4.32 -2.53 -10.69
N ARG A 154 4.42 -1.19 -10.64
CA ARG A 154 5.45 -0.41 -11.34
C ARG A 154 6.86 -0.71 -10.82
N ALA A 155 7.03 -0.80 -9.50
CA ALA A 155 8.31 -1.17 -8.90
C ALA A 155 8.72 -2.61 -9.27
N GLY A 156 7.78 -3.56 -9.26
CA GLY A 156 8.01 -4.95 -9.65
C GLY A 156 8.34 -5.09 -11.13
N ALA A 157 7.67 -4.34 -12.01
CA ALA A 157 7.97 -4.30 -13.44
C ALA A 157 9.40 -3.79 -13.70
N LEU A 158 9.80 -2.72 -13.02
CA LEU A 158 11.16 -2.19 -13.11
C LEU A 158 12.20 -3.21 -12.60
N GLY A 159 11.93 -3.90 -11.49
CA GLY A 159 12.79 -4.95 -10.97
C GLY A 159 12.98 -6.13 -11.94
N ARG A 160 11.90 -6.56 -12.62
CA ARG A 160 11.97 -7.58 -13.68
C ARG A 160 12.75 -7.10 -14.90
N ALA A 161 12.55 -5.85 -15.32
CA ALA A 161 13.30 -5.27 -16.43
C ALA A 161 14.81 -5.21 -16.11
N ARG A 162 15.18 -4.84 -14.88
CA ARG A 162 16.58 -4.85 -14.41
C ARG A 162 17.19 -6.25 -14.34
N HIS A 163 16.44 -7.25 -13.86
CA HIS A 163 16.91 -8.65 -13.90
C HIS A 163 17.15 -9.12 -15.33
N ARG A 164 16.21 -8.87 -16.24
CA ARG A 164 16.38 -9.22 -17.66
C ARG A 164 17.62 -8.57 -18.27
N LEU A 165 17.85 -7.29 -18.00
CA LEU A 165 19.05 -6.59 -18.48
C LEU A 165 20.33 -7.17 -17.91
N HIS A 166 20.35 -7.51 -16.62
CA HIS A 166 21.47 -8.21 -16.00
C HIS A 166 21.77 -9.53 -16.71
N ASP A 167 20.75 -10.35 -16.97
CA ASP A 167 20.91 -11.64 -17.63
C ASP A 167 21.44 -11.48 -19.07
N LEU A 168 20.97 -10.46 -19.80
CA LEU A 168 21.46 -10.13 -21.15
C LEU A 168 22.92 -9.65 -21.16
N LEU A 169 23.32 -8.86 -20.15
CA LEU A 169 24.71 -8.41 -19.98
C LEU A 169 25.64 -9.60 -19.72
N LEU A 170 25.20 -10.57 -18.91
CA LEU A 170 25.97 -11.79 -18.63
C LEU A 170 26.03 -12.74 -19.83
N ALA A 171 24.96 -12.80 -20.63
CA ALA A 171 24.90 -13.61 -21.85
C ALA A 171 25.68 -13.02 -23.03
N GLY A 172 26.13 -11.76 -22.93
CA GLY A 172 26.81 -11.08 -24.04
C GLY A 172 25.87 -10.79 -25.21
N ALA A 173 24.61 -10.43 -24.92
CA ALA A 173 23.62 -10.10 -25.93
C ALA A 173 24.06 -8.94 -26.83
N ASP A 174 23.42 -8.81 -28.00
CA ASP A 174 23.79 -7.77 -28.95
C ASP A 174 23.49 -6.35 -28.41
N PRO A 175 24.19 -5.31 -28.91
CA PRO A 175 24.02 -3.94 -28.42
C PRO A 175 22.59 -3.38 -28.56
N ALA A 176 21.82 -3.82 -29.56
CA ALA A 176 20.47 -3.33 -29.79
C ALA A 176 19.48 -3.92 -28.77
N GLU A 177 19.61 -5.20 -28.45
CA GLU A 177 18.83 -5.87 -27.41
C GLU A 177 19.17 -5.31 -26.03
N LEU A 178 20.45 -5.10 -25.73
CA LEU A 178 20.90 -4.43 -24.50
C LEU A 178 20.33 -3.01 -24.38
N ALA A 179 20.40 -2.22 -25.44
CA ALA A 179 19.85 -0.87 -25.45
C ALA A 179 18.33 -0.85 -25.22
N ALA A 180 17.59 -1.82 -25.77
CA ALA A 180 16.16 -1.97 -25.54
C ALA A 180 15.84 -2.35 -24.09
N ALA A 181 16.57 -3.32 -23.52
CA ALA A 181 16.41 -3.74 -22.14
C ALA A 181 16.80 -2.63 -21.13
N ALA A 182 17.85 -1.86 -21.42
CA ALA A 182 18.28 -0.69 -20.66
C ALA A 182 17.22 0.40 -20.56
N ARG A 183 16.55 0.72 -21.68
CA ARG A 183 15.42 1.66 -21.67
C ARG A 183 14.27 1.18 -20.77
N LEU A 184 13.93 -0.11 -20.83
CA LEU A 184 12.86 -0.68 -19.98
C LEU A 184 13.25 -0.76 -18.50
N ALA A 185 14.55 -0.91 -18.20
CA ALA A 185 15.10 -0.99 -16.86
C ALA A 185 15.36 0.37 -16.21
N ASP A 186 15.05 1.46 -16.92
CA ASP A 186 15.39 2.84 -16.54
C ASP A 186 16.87 2.95 -16.14
N TRP A 187 17.74 2.31 -16.93
CA TRP A 187 19.18 2.29 -16.72
C TRP A 187 19.89 2.89 -17.93
N PRO A 188 20.43 4.12 -17.83
CA PRO A 188 21.32 4.64 -18.87
C PRO A 188 22.58 3.78 -18.94
N LEU A 189 22.78 3.08 -20.06
CA LEU A 189 23.94 2.20 -20.30
C LEU A 189 25.24 3.04 -20.34
N PRO A 190 26.17 2.87 -19.39
CA PRO A 190 27.47 3.52 -19.44
C PRO A 190 28.40 2.80 -20.44
N ALA A 191 29.46 3.47 -20.87
CA ALA A 191 30.47 2.87 -21.76
C ALA A 191 31.19 1.66 -21.13
N GLN A 192 31.27 1.61 -19.80
CA GLN A 192 31.89 0.53 -19.04
C GLN A 192 31.04 0.21 -17.81
N VAL A 193 30.95 -1.07 -17.47
CA VAL A 193 30.23 -1.57 -16.30
C VAL A 193 31.13 -2.57 -15.57
N ALA A 194 31.19 -2.48 -14.25
CA ALA A 194 31.89 -3.45 -13.41
C ALA A 194 30.86 -4.22 -12.58
N ALA A 195 30.93 -5.55 -12.60
CA ALA A 195 30.08 -6.40 -11.77
C ALA A 195 30.87 -6.87 -10.54
N VAL A 196 30.24 -6.81 -9.36
CA VAL A 196 30.79 -7.35 -8.12
C VAL A 196 29.89 -8.50 -7.66
N ALA A 197 30.41 -9.72 -7.71
CA ALA A 197 29.73 -10.88 -7.15
C ALA A 197 30.11 -11.01 -5.66
N LEU A 198 29.10 -10.97 -4.79
CA LEU A 198 29.26 -11.24 -3.37
C LEU A 198 28.77 -12.66 -3.10
N ASP A 199 29.62 -13.47 -2.48
CA ASP A 199 29.19 -14.77 -1.94
C ASP A 199 28.14 -14.50 -0.84
N PRO A 200 26.91 -15.06 -0.92
CA PRO A 200 25.90 -14.87 0.11
C PRO A 200 26.47 -15.40 1.42
N ARG A 201 26.96 -14.49 2.26
CA ARG A 201 27.50 -14.85 3.57
C ARG A 201 26.42 -15.66 4.27
N PRO A 202 26.72 -16.87 4.78
CA PRO A 202 25.76 -17.57 5.63
C PRO A 202 25.38 -16.59 6.72
N ALA A 203 24.07 -16.33 6.88
CA ALA A 203 23.57 -15.40 7.87
C ALA A 203 24.34 -15.65 9.17
N VAL A 204 25.13 -14.68 9.61
CA VAL A 204 25.81 -14.79 10.89
C VAL A 204 24.68 -14.78 11.89
N ARG A 205 24.28 -15.98 12.32
CA ARG A 205 23.32 -16.16 13.39
C ARG A 205 23.84 -15.28 14.53
N PRO A 206 23.07 -14.28 14.99
CA PRO A 206 23.50 -13.47 16.13
C PRO A 206 23.89 -14.45 17.23
N PRO A 207 25.02 -14.21 17.93
CA PRO A 207 25.45 -15.11 18.99
C PRO A 207 24.25 -15.37 19.89
N GLY A 208 23.87 -16.66 20.02
CA GLY A 208 22.78 -17.04 20.88
C GLY A 208 23.04 -16.51 22.30
N PRO A 209 21.99 -16.33 23.12
CA PRO A 209 22.18 -15.87 24.50
C PRO A 209 23.25 -16.73 25.18
N PRO A 210 24.12 -16.13 26.02
CA PRO A 210 25.18 -16.86 26.69
C PRO A 210 24.55 -18.04 27.44
N ARG A 211 25.10 -19.24 27.22
CA ARG A 211 24.69 -20.42 27.98
C ARG A 211 24.89 -20.12 29.47
N PRO A 212 23.91 -20.41 30.35
CA PRO A 212 24.07 -20.19 31.77
C PRO A 212 25.31 -20.94 32.27
N GLY A 213 26.24 -20.22 32.89
CA GLY A 213 27.52 -20.74 33.41
C GLY A 213 28.77 -20.44 32.58
N CYS A 214 28.66 -19.79 31.42
CA CYS A 214 29.84 -19.37 30.65
C CYS A 214 30.29 -17.94 31.05
N PRO A 215 31.52 -17.73 31.56
CA PRO A 215 32.00 -16.39 31.89
C PRO A 215 32.14 -15.53 30.62
N THR A 216 31.61 -14.30 30.66
CA THR A 216 31.50 -13.35 29.55
C THR A 216 32.83 -12.79 29.02
N ARG A 217 33.96 -13.21 29.58
CA ARG A 217 35.30 -12.76 29.16
C ARG A 217 36.19 -13.95 28.83
N CYS A 218 36.47 -14.14 27.54
CA CYS A 218 37.64 -14.90 27.13
C CYS A 218 38.90 -14.13 27.56
N TRP A 219 39.88 -14.83 28.13
CA TRP A 219 41.16 -14.24 28.52
C TRP A 219 41.91 -13.65 27.30
N PRO A 220 42.69 -12.57 27.47
CA PRO A 220 43.43 -11.95 26.37
C PRO A 220 44.49 -12.93 25.84
N GLY A 221 44.41 -13.29 24.55
CA GLY A 221 45.41 -14.14 23.88
C GLY A 221 44.86 -15.23 22.97
N TRP A 222 43.55 -15.49 22.99
CA TRP A 222 42.91 -16.47 22.09
C TRP A 222 42.09 -15.77 21.01
N THR A 223 42.57 -15.78 19.77
CA THR A 223 41.84 -15.26 18.61
C THR A 223 40.80 -16.30 18.13
N SER A 224 39.58 -15.82 17.88
CA SER A 224 38.35 -16.60 17.74
C SER A 224 38.20 -17.42 16.45
N ARG A 225 39.28 -17.96 15.87
CA ARG A 225 39.20 -18.77 14.63
C ARG A 225 38.87 -20.25 14.84
N SER A 226 38.76 -20.72 16.07
CA SER A 226 38.29 -22.08 16.38
C SER A 226 37.07 -22.02 17.30
N ARG A 227 35.91 -22.49 16.80
CA ARG A 227 34.61 -22.53 17.49
C ARG A 227 34.53 -23.60 18.59
N THR A 228 35.49 -23.64 19.51
CA THR A 228 35.42 -24.55 20.65
C THR A 228 35.85 -23.81 21.91
N CYS A 229 34.88 -23.23 22.61
CA CYS A 229 35.06 -22.89 24.02
C CYS A 229 35.08 -24.21 24.80
N CYS A 230 36.26 -24.67 25.21
CA CYS A 230 36.37 -25.78 26.16
C CYS A 230 36.09 -25.25 27.57
N CYS A 231 35.00 -25.72 28.19
CA CYS A 231 34.79 -25.58 29.63
C CYS A 231 35.87 -26.38 30.39
N PRO A 232 36.55 -25.80 31.41
CA PRO A 232 37.59 -26.49 32.17
C PRO A 232 37.04 -27.47 33.22
N THR A 233 35.72 -27.70 33.32
CA THR A 233 35.12 -28.57 34.35
C THR A 233 35.15 -30.07 34.03
N ARG A 234 36.06 -30.54 33.17
CA ARG A 234 36.43 -31.96 33.08
C ARG A 234 37.87 -32.14 33.56
N PRO A 235 38.15 -33.03 34.54
CA PRO A 235 39.43 -33.07 35.25
C PRO A 235 40.57 -33.77 34.49
N SER A 236 40.56 -33.81 33.15
CA SER A 236 41.53 -34.60 32.37
C SER A 236 42.22 -33.88 31.21
N CYS A 237 42.39 -32.55 31.26
CA CYS A 237 43.24 -31.84 30.30
C CYS A 237 44.48 -31.26 30.99
N SER A 238 45.63 -31.95 30.86
CA SER A 238 46.94 -31.38 31.15
C SER A 238 47.50 -30.61 29.95
N PRO A 239 48.21 -29.48 30.15
CA PRO A 239 48.73 -28.67 29.07
C PRO A 239 50.03 -29.26 28.52
N ILE A 240 49.99 -29.90 27.36
CA ILE A 240 51.22 -30.21 26.61
C ILE A 240 51.55 -28.97 25.76
N ARG A 241 52.62 -28.25 26.12
CA ARG A 241 53.20 -27.18 25.29
C ARG A 241 53.68 -27.78 23.97
N GLY A 242 53.20 -27.25 22.85
CA GLY A 242 53.93 -27.31 21.58
C GLY A 242 53.24 -27.93 20.37
N SER A 243 52.07 -28.57 20.48
CA SER A 243 51.41 -29.16 19.30
C SER A 243 49.88 -29.14 19.40
N ARG A 244 49.22 -28.79 18.29
CA ARG A 244 47.76 -28.69 18.16
C ARG A 244 47.05 -29.93 18.74
N PRO A 245 46.03 -29.77 19.60
CA PRO A 245 45.29 -30.92 20.11
C PRO A 245 44.44 -31.52 18.98
N ARG A 246 44.60 -32.83 18.73
CA ARG A 246 43.64 -33.63 17.96
C ARG A 246 42.62 -34.20 18.94
N CYS A 247 41.36 -33.81 18.82
CA CYS A 247 40.27 -34.53 19.47
C CYS A 247 39.97 -35.79 18.65
N THR A 248 40.49 -36.94 19.06
CA THR A 248 40.04 -38.24 18.57
C THR A 248 38.72 -38.58 19.27
N GLY A 249 37.65 -38.71 18.49
CA GLY A 249 36.38 -39.22 18.99
C GLY A 249 36.48 -40.69 19.38
N ALA A 250 35.69 -41.09 20.37
CA ALA A 250 35.23 -42.46 20.53
C ALA A 250 33.81 -42.42 21.10
N ALA A 251 32.93 -43.17 20.43
CA ALA A 251 31.53 -43.32 20.75
C ALA A 251 31.28 -44.10 22.05
N ARG A 252 30.26 -43.70 22.79
CA ARG A 252 29.08 -44.50 23.15
C ARG A 252 28.00 -43.57 23.71
#